data_AF-A0A939EFU6-F1
#
_entry.id   AF-A0A939EFU6-F1
#
_cell.length_a   1.000
_cell.length_b   1.000
_cell.length_c   1.000
_cell.angle_alpha   90.00
_cell.angle_beta   90.00
_cell.angle_gamma   90.00
#
_symmetry.space_group_name_H-M   'P 1'
#
loop_
_entity.id
_entity.type
_entity.pdbx_description
1 polymer ?
#
loop_
_entity_poly.entity_id
_entity_poly.type
_entity_poly.pdbx_seq_one_letter_code
_entity_poly.pdbx_strand_id
1 'polypeptide(L)'
;MARLQKFKGTQSLPGFGSPQVVADTAVGAATVRLGGQIQQSAGQVGRLAQLARKRQQKIEDYEVKYAHQRVEDRLRETVAEARQKARAGGAGLTEDLMGQLDAAETMAAQALPEASRRQFMQEASARRDGYAYRFASIEAADGRKYYETGISAARDRTVTEIRTNPRGVDAASEDLEALVEAAPLPLDVKAGLRRETRLKLAEAWVESRPLDERIEGLSRLTTNAEEAGADASQHFGGAGHDFNNAENETGAADPVTGSLSEFTRFARELPAHTRNRLLDSALRKKASMVLQEEAQFSAAIAENPLTVDPDGIRENGFLEWHQKNRLLDSLNTQVHERERDLAAIAWARSSGPGDPHNAAERDLAERAYRALDGGGTDRDELARTLLRTKGVLPETYVRGLRAGLDSVAPGEVSGAMDRLTALEVLDPDALALSSDGVKLRKDGAAWKILTIGRALSGTDAAAVLAGAREPARRKELENRLAGRGGGDRSEDAGGNEVLERLGIYGGGGAAVS
;
A
#
# COMPACT_ATOMS: atom_id res chain seq x y z
N MET A 1 -18.96 -94.76 74.70
CA MET A 1 -20.12 -94.87 75.62
C MET A 1 -21.36 -94.42 74.82
N ALA A 2 -22.50 -95.10 74.73
CA ALA A 2 -22.96 -96.40 75.17
C ALA A 2 -23.88 -97.01 74.07
N ARG A 3 -23.95 -98.35 74.08
CA ARG A 3 -24.57 -99.26 73.12
C ARG A 3 -26.09 -99.12 73.02
N LEU A 4 -26.64 -99.39 71.83
CA LEU A 4 -27.77 -100.32 71.67
C LEU A 4 -27.50 -101.24 70.46
N GLN A 5 -27.30 -102.52 70.76
CA GLN A 5 -27.11 -103.61 69.82
C GLN A 5 -28.46 -104.03 69.22
N LYS A 6 -28.46 -104.43 67.93
CA LYS A 6 -29.29 -105.57 67.49
C LYS A 6 -28.46 -106.46 66.57
N PHE A 7 -27.98 -107.55 67.15
CA PHE A 7 -27.60 -108.75 66.43
C PHE A 7 -28.83 -109.37 65.77
N LYS A 8 -28.65 -109.93 64.58
CA LYS A 8 -28.85 -111.37 64.34
C LYS A 8 -28.29 -111.71 62.96
N GLY A 9 -27.12 -112.34 62.97
CA GLY A 9 -26.65 -113.11 61.83
C GLY A 9 -27.51 -114.35 61.67
N THR A 10 -27.66 -114.79 60.43
CA THR A 10 -28.07 -116.15 60.09
C THR A 10 -26.96 -116.75 59.25
N GLN A 11 -25.99 -117.31 59.96
CA GLN A 11 -25.07 -118.31 59.43
C GLN A 11 -25.93 -119.53 59.10
N SER A 12 -26.18 -119.76 57.80
CA SER A 12 -26.87 -120.96 57.32
C SER A 12 -25.86 -122.11 57.30
N LEU A 13 -25.90 -122.94 58.35
CA LEU A 13 -25.55 -124.36 58.24
C LEU A 13 -26.66 -125.07 57.46
N PRO A 14 -26.34 -126.13 56.69
CA PRO A 14 -27.21 -126.68 55.67
C PRO A 14 -28.43 -127.39 56.27
N GLY A 15 -29.61 -127.07 55.73
CA GLY A 15 -30.89 -127.66 56.09
C GLY A 15 -31.88 -126.57 56.52
N PHE A 16 -32.99 -126.47 55.78
CA PHE A 16 -34.15 -125.56 55.97
C PHE A 16 -34.05 -124.18 55.30
N GLY A 17 -34.81 -124.03 54.20
CA GLY A 17 -34.99 -122.77 53.47
C GLY A 17 -36.19 -121.95 53.97
N SER A 18 -36.24 -120.68 53.53
CA SER A 18 -37.40 -119.76 53.39
C SER A 18 -36.89 -118.29 53.36
N PRO A 19 -37.73 -117.25 53.18
CA PRO A 19 -38.56 -116.89 52.03
C PRO A 19 -38.35 -115.42 51.57
N GLN A 20 -38.91 -115.02 50.42
CA GLN A 20 -38.86 -113.66 49.85
C GLN A 20 -40.05 -112.78 50.33
N VAL A 21 -39.82 -111.48 50.60
CA VAL A 21 -40.87 -110.48 50.90
C VAL A 21 -40.66 -109.23 50.03
N VAL A 22 -41.71 -108.78 49.34
CA VAL A 22 -41.78 -107.55 48.53
C VAL A 22 -42.50 -106.46 49.34
N ALA A 23 -41.95 -105.24 49.42
CA ALA A 23 -42.57 -104.09 50.08
C ALA A 23 -42.66 -102.86 49.15
N ASP A 24 -43.79 -102.18 49.26
CA ASP A 24 -44.34 -101.12 48.41
C ASP A 24 -43.55 -99.77 48.49
N THR A 25 -43.19 -99.15 47.36
CA THR A 25 -42.20 -98.04 47.27
C THR A 25 -42.81 -96.65 47.00
N ALA A 26 -44.13 -96.51 46.98
CA ALA A 26 -44.79 -95.27 46.54
C ALA A 26 -44.56 -94.06 47.47
N VAL A 27 -44.44 -94.28 48.79
CA VAL A 27 -44.31 -93.18 49.78
C VAL A 27 -42.89 -92.60 49.83
N GLY A 28 -41.86 -93.43 49.61
CA GLY A 28 -40.46 -92.97 49.58
C GLY A 28 -40.16 -92.06 48.37
N ALA A 29 -40.81 -92.31 47.24
CA ALA A 29 -40.61 -91.54 46.01
C ALA A 29 -41.18 -90.10 46.10
N ALA A 30 -42.25 -89.89 46.86
CA ALA A 30 -42.88 -88.57 47.00
C ALA A 30 -42.04 -87.61 47.87
N THR A 31 -41.48 -88.10 48.98
CA THR A 31 -40.66 -87.30 49.92
C THR A 31 -39.32 -86.90 49.31
N VAL A 32 -38.71 -87.77 48.50
CA VAL A 32 -37.48 -87.47 47.76
C VAL A 32 -37.72 -86.39 46.68
N ARG A 33 -38.88 -86.42 46.01
CA ARG A 33 -39.24 -85.38 45.02
C ARG A 33 -39.48 -84.02 45.67
N LEU A 34 -40.12 -83.96 46.83
CA LEU A 34 -40.32 -82.71 47.59
C LEU A 34 -38.99 -82.12 48.09
N GLY A 35 -38.10 -82.97 48.64
CA GLY A 35 -36.76 -82.55 49.08
C GLY A 35 -35.89 -82.01 47.94
N GLY A 36 -35.97 -82.64 46.75
CA GLY A 36 -35.31 -82.16 45.53
C GLY A 36 -35.85 -80.82 45.05
N GLN A 37 -37.16 -80.58 45.13
CA GLN A 37 -37.77 -79.29 44.76
C GLN A 37 -37.37 -78.15 45.70
N ILE A 38 -37.26 -78.41 47.01
CA ILE A 38 -36.83 -77.41 48.01
C ILE A 38 -35.33 -77.05 47.85
N GLN A 39 -34.47 -78.02 47.53
CA GLN A 39 -33.06 -77.74 47.22
C GLN A 39 -32.90 -76.95 45.91
N GLN A 40 -33.70 -77.27 44.90
CA GLN A 40 -33.70 -76.53 43.63
C GLN A 40 -34.21 -75.08 43.80
N SER A 41 -35.23 -74.85 44.64
CA SER A 41 -35.74 -73.50 44.93
C SER A 41 -34.76 -72.68 45.78
N ALA A 42 -34.11 -73.28 46.79
CA ALA A 42 -33.06 -72.60 47.58
C ALA A 42 -31.84 -72.22 46.73
N GLY A 43 -31.42 -73.10 45.80
CA GLY A 43 -30.37 -72.79 44.82
C GLY A 43 -30.78 -71.72 43.78
N GLN A 44 -32.07 -71.55 43.52
CA GLN A 44 -32.59 -70.45 42.69
C GLN A 44 -32.61 -69.12 43.47
N VAL A 45 -33.01 -69.12 44.75
CA VAL A 45 -32.96 -67.94 45.63
C VAL A 45 -31.53 -67.45 45.84
N GLY A 46 -30.56 -68.35 46.06
CA GLY A 46 -29.14 -67.99 46.15
C GLY A 46 -28.59 -67.35 44.87
N ARG A 47 -28.97 -67.87 43.69
CA ARG A 47 -28.60 -67.29 42.39
C ARG A 47 -29.25 -65.92 42.15
N LEU A 48 -30.51 -65.73 42.57
CA LEU A 48 -31.20 -64.44 42.50
C LEU A 48 -30.57 -63.41 43.45
N ALA A 49 -30.18 -63.80 44.67
CA ALA A 49 -29.48 -62.93 45.60
C ALA A 49 -28.09 -62.51 45.08
N GLN A 50 -27.35 -63.44 44.45
CA GLN A 50 -26.09 -63.12 43.78
C GLN A 50 -26.29 -62.19 42.57
N LEU A 51 -27.34 -62.41 41.77
CA LEU A 51 -27.67 -61.55 40.63
C LEU A 51 -28.10 -60.15 41.10
N ALA A 52 -28.88 -60.05 42.18
CA ALA A 52 -29.28 -58.79 42.78
C ALA A 52 -28.07 -58.01 43.32
N ARG A 53 -27.14 -58.68 44.02
CA ARG A 53 -25.87 -58.06 44.46
C ARG A 53 -25.03 -57.56 43.28
N LYS A 54 -24.90 -58.36 42.21
CA LYS A 54 -24.18 -57.93 41.00
C LYS A 54 -24.84 -56.75 40.29
N ARG A 55 -26.18 -56.69 40.25
CA ARG A 55 -26.92 -55.55 39.70
C ARG A 55 -26.73 -54.30 40.55
N GLN A 56 -26.81 -54.45 41.87
CA GLN A 56 -26.60 -53.36 42.81
C GLN A 56 -25.18 -52.77 42.67
N GLN A 57 -24.15 -53.62 42.63
CA GLN A 57 -22.77 -53.18 42.38
C GLN A 57 -22.61 -52.41 41.06
N LYS A 58 -23.25 -52.88 39.98
CA LYS A 58 -23.20 -52.17 38.68
C LYS A 58 -23.89 -50.80 38.72
N ILE A 59 -24.95 -50.65 39.50
CA ILE A 59 -25.64 -49.36 39.69
C ILE A 59 -24.72 -48.44 40.49
N GLU A 60 -24.15 -48.91 41.58
CA GLU A 60 -23.20 -48.17 42.41
C GLU A 60 -21.98 -47.70 41.61
N ASP A 61 -21.37 -48.59 40.81
CA ASP A 61 -20.25 -48.26 39.91
C ASP A 61 -20.64 -47.20 38.86
N TYR A 62 -21.86 -47.28 38.32
CA TYR A 62 -22.35 -46.30 37.36
C TYR A 62 -22.59 -44.93 38.01
N GLU A 63 -23.17 -44.90 39.23
CA GLU A 63 -23.38 -43.68 39.99
C GLU A 63 -22.05 -42.99 40.34
N VAL A 64 -21.02 -43.74 40.75
CA VAL A 64 -19.66 -43.20 40.99
C VAL A 64 -19.05 -42.61 39.73
N LYS A 65 -19.15 -43.31 38.58
CA LYS A 65 -18.65 -42.80 37.30
C LYS A 65 -19.39 -41.54 36.85
N TYR A 66 -20.71 -41.54 36.98
CA TYR A 66 -21.54 -40.41 36.63
C TYR A 66 -21.27 -39.20 37.54
N ALA A 67 -21.01 -39.43 38.83
CA ALA A 67 -20.58 -38.39 39.76
C ALA A 67 -19.22 -37.78 39.36
N HIS A 68 -18.23 -38.59 38.98
CA HIS A 68 -16.96 -38.08 38.45
C HIS A 68 -17.16 -37.26 37.16
N GLN A 69 -18.01 -37.73 36.25
CA GLN A 69 -18.30 -36.99 35.02
C GLN A 69 -18.93 -35.62 35.32
N ARG A 70 -19.86 -35.54 36.27
CA ARG A 70 -20.44 -34.26 36.72
C ARG A 70 -19.39 -33.31 37.31
N VAL A 71 -18.43 -33.83 38.08
CA VAL A 71 -17.32 -33.02 38.62
C VAL A 71 -16.46 -32.49 37.48
N GLU A 72 -16.11 -33.32 36.49
CA GLU A 72 -15.33 -32.90 35.34
C GLU A 72 -16.06 -31.86 34.47
N ASP A 73 -17.35 -32.05 34.20
CA ASP A 73 -18.15 -31.10 33.43
C ASP A 73 -18.20 -29.73 34.14
N ARG A 74 -18.43 -29.73 35.45
CA ARG A 74 -18.44 -28.51 36.25
C ARG A 74 -17.07 -27.82 36.26
N LEU A 75 -15.98 -28.58 36.40
CA LEU A 75 -14.63 -28.02 36.37
C LEU A 75 -14.29 -27.38 35.02
N ARG A 76 -14.76 -27.95 33.91
CA ARG A 76 -14.53 -27.36 32.58
C ARG A 76 -15.15 -25.97 32.46
N GLU A 77 -16.36 -25.79 32.98
CA GLU A 77 -17.04 -24.50 33.01
C GLU A 77 -16.29 -23.50 33.91
N THR A 78 -15.91 -23.93 35.12
CA THR A 78 -15.30 -23.01 36.08
C THR A 78 -13.84 -22.66 35.75
N VAL A 79 -13.10 -23.51 35.03
CA VAL A 79 -11.74 -23.20 34.58
C VAL A 79 -11.71 -21.97 33.67
N ALA A 80 -12.67 -21.84 32.75
CA ALA A 80 -12.73 -20.68 31.86
C ALA A 80 -13.04 -19.40 32.64
N GLU A 81 -13.97 -19.45 33.59
CA GLU A 81 -14.30 -18.31 34.46
C GLU A 81 -13.15 -17.94 35.41
N ALA A 82 -12.48 -18.93 35.98
CA ALA A 82 -11.34 -18.73 36.86
C ALA A 82 -10.20 -18.05 36.13
N ARG A 83 -9.91 -18.44 34.87
CA ARG A 83 -8.93 -17.76 34.02
C ARG A 83 -9.27 -16.29 33.74
N GLN A 84 -10.55 -15.95 33.57
CA GLN A 84 -10.97 -14.56 33.36
C GLN A 84 -10.82 -13.70 34.61
N LYS A 85 -11.01 -14.29 35.80
CA LYS A 85 -10.91 -13.62 37.10
C LYS A 85 -9.50 -13.69 37.70
N ALA A 86 -8.60 -14.46 37.08
CA ALA A 86 -7.25 -14.68 37.58
C ALA A 86 -6.47 -13.37 37.65
N ARG A 87 -5.54 -13.30 38.61
CA ARG A 87 -4.60 -12.19 38.72
C ARG A 87 -3.62 -12.22 37.54
N ALA A 88 -2.86 -11.13 37.38
CA ALA A 88 -1.81 -11.02 36.37
C ALA A 88 -0.91 -12.27 36.34
N GLY A 89 -0.69 -12.82 35.15
CA GLY A 89 0.09 -14.04 34.96
C GLY A 89 -0.55 -15.33 35.51
N GLY A 90 -1.85 -15.34 35.80
CA GLY A 90 -2.52 -16.53 36.33
C GLY A 90 -2.17 -16.84 37.79
N ALA A 91 -1.52 -15.92 38.50
CA ALA A 91 -1.04 -16.17 39.87
C ALA A 91 -2.18 -16.58 40.82
N GLY A 92 -2.03 -17.73 41.46
CA GLY A 92 -3.01 -18.31 42.38
C GLY A 92 -4.12 -19.13 41.70
N LEU A 93 -4.08 -19.27 40.38
CA LEU A 93 -5.09 -20.02 39.63
C LEU A 93 -5.14 -21.49 40.03
N THR A 94 -4.00 -22.12 40.34
CA THR A 94 -3.97 -23.50 40.82
C THR A 94 -4.71 -23.65 42.14
N GLU A 95 -4.47 -22.74 43.08
CA GLU A 95 -5.13 -22.77 44.40
C GLU A 95 -6.65 -22.58 44.26
N ASP A 96 -7.08 -21.63 43.43
CA ASP A 96 -8.49 -21.38 43.16
C ASP A 96 -9.18 -22.58 42.50
N LEU A 97 -8.55 -23.19 41.49
CA LEU A 97 -9.09 -24.36 40.80
C LEU A 97 -9.12 -25.61 41.69
N MET A 98 -8.13 -25.77 42.57
CA MET A 98 -8.14 -26.85 43.58
C MET A 98 -9.27 -26.64 44.60
N GLY A 99 -9.54 -25.40 45.02
CA GLY A 99 -10.68 -25.09 45.87
C GLY A 99 -12.03 -25.40 45.19
N GLN A 100 -12.13 -25.14 43.88
CA GLN A 100 -13.33 -25.49 43.09
C GLN A 100 -13.49 -27.01 42.92
N LEU A 101 -12.39 -27.74 42.72
CA LEU A 101 -12.37 -29.21 42.71
C LEU A 101 -12.89 -29.76 44.04
N ASP A 102 -12.35 -29.30 45.16
CA ASP A 102 -12.78 -29.73 46.50
C ASP A 102 -14.28 -29.46 46.73
N ALA A 103 -14.77 -28.30 46.29
CA ALA A 103 -16.20 -27.97 46.37
C ALA A 103 -17.07 -28.88 45.48
N ALA A 104 -16.63 -29.16 44.25
CA ALA A 104 -17.35 -30.03 43.32
C ALA A 104 -17.38 -31.48 43.80
N GLU A 105 -16.25 -32.01 44.29
CA GLU A 105 -16.15 -33.34 44.87
C GLU A 105 -17.04 -33.49 46.12
N THR A 106 -17.06 -32.47 46.98
CA THR A 106 -17.94 -32.46 48.17
C THR A 106 -19.42 -32.50 47.79
N MET A 107 -19.84 -31.69 46.81
CA MET A 107 -21.22 -31.70 46.32
C MET A 107 -21.61 -33.03 45.67
N ALA A 108 -20.70 -33.63 44.89
CA ALA A 108 -20.94 -34.93 44.26
C ALA A 108 -21.04 -36.06 45.31
N ALA A 109 -20.16 -36.06 46.32
CA ALA A 109 -20.17 -37.04 47.40
C ALA A 109 -21.44 -36.99 48.26
N GLN A 110 -22.02 -35.79 48.46
CA GLN A 110 -23.29 -35.62 49.19
C GLN A 110 -24.48 -36.18 48.43
N ALA A 111 -24.45 -36.15 47.09
CA ALA A 111 -25.51 -36.69 46.24
C ALA A 111 -25.48 -38.23 46.12
N LEU A 112 -24.40 -38.89 46.54
CA LEU A 112 -24.23 -40.34 46.48
C LEU A 112 -24.70 -41.07 47.75
N PRO A 113 -25.23 -42.30 47.61
CA PRO A 113 -25.48 -43.22 48.73
C PRO A 113 -24.19 -43.52 49.52
N GLU A 114 -24.33 -43.87 50.81
CA GLU A 114 -23.18 -44.05 51.72
C GLU A 114 -22.18 -45.13 51.24
N ALA A 115 -22.68 -46.21 50.62
CA ALA A 115 -21.87 -47.30 50.07
C ALA A 115 -20.95 -46.80 48.93
N SER A 116 -21.50 -46.02 47.99
CA SER A 116 -20.78 -45.47 46.83
C SER A 116 -19.90 -44.27 47.18
N ARG A 117 -20.24 -43.52 48.24
CA ARG A 117 -19.48 -42.34 48.68
C ARG A 117 -18.03 -42.67 49.01
N ARG A 118 -17.77 -43.78 49.70
CA ARG A 118 -16.40 -44.16 50.11
C ARG A 118 -15.52 -44.49 48.90
N GLN A 119 -16.09 -45.23 47.94
CA GLN A 119 -15.41 -45.56 46.69
C GLN A 119 -15.10 -44.30 45.88
N PHE A 120 -16.08 -43.41 45.72
CA PHE A 120 -15.89 -42.12 45.05
C PHE A 120 -14.77 -41.28 45.68
N MET A 121 -14.76 -41.12 47.02
CA MET A 121 -13.72 -40.33 47.69
C MET A 121 -12.33 -40.96 47.58
N GLN A 122 -12.23 -42.29 47.60
CA GLN A 122 -10.97 -42.98 47.38
C GLN A 122 -10.45 -42.72 45.95
N GLU A 123 -11.30 -42.87 44.94
CA GLU A 123 -10.95 -42.58 43.54
C GLU A 123 -10.62 -41.10 43.30
N ALA A 124 -11.36 -40.18 43.91
CA ALA A 124 -11.11 -38.74 43.86
C ALA A 124 -9.74 -38.39 44.43
N SER A 125 -9.42 -38.91 45.63
CA SER A 125 -8.12 -38.69 46.27
C SER A 125 -6.95 -39.17 45.41
N ALA A 126 -7.11 -40.31 44.71
CA ALA A 126 -6.07 -40.86 43.83
C ALA A 126 -5.84 -40.01 42.56
N ARG A 127 -6.82 -39.21 42.14
CA ARG A 127 -6.73 -38.33 40.95
C ARG A 127 -6.29 -36.90 41.30
N ARG A 128 -6.29 -36.53 42.58
CA ARG A 128 -6.03 -35.17 43.08
C ARG A 128 -4.69 -34.61 42.57
N ASP A 129 -3.62 -35.37 42.68
CA ASP A 129 -2.28 -34.95 42.21
C ASP A 129 -2.25 -34.70 40.70
N GLY A 130 -3.01 -35.50 39.93
CA GLY A 130 -3.15 -35.32 38.49
C GLY A 130 -3.92 -34.05 38.11
N TYR A 131 -4.84 -33.57 38.95
CA TYR A 131 -5.48 -32.26 38.76
C TYR A 131 -4.56 -31.12 39.18
N ALA A 132 -3.88 -31.24 40.31
CA ALA A 132 -2.92 -30.25 40.79
C ALA A 132 -1.82 -30.00 39.73
N TYR A 133 -1.24 -31.05 39.15
CA TYR A 133 -0.27 -30.92 38.06
C TYR A 133 -0.87 -30.25 36.82
N ARG A 134 -2.10 -30.62 36.44
CA ARG A 134 -2.78 -30.00 35.29
C ARG A 134 -3.02 -28.52 35.51
N PHE A 135 -3.52 -28.12 36.67
CA PHE A 135 -3.78 -26.72 36.99
C PHE A 135 -2.48 -25.91 37.12
N ALA A 136 -1.44 -26.46 37.75
CA ALA A 136 -0.11 -25.85 37.80
C ALA A 136 0.48 -25.64 36.40
N SER A 137 0.26 -26.59 35.48
CA SER A 137 0.71 -26.45 34.09
C SER A 137 -0.01 -25.32 33.35
N ILE A 138 -1.29 -25.11 33.67
CA ILE A 138 -2.11 -24.02 33.12
C ILE A 138 -1.61 -22.67 33.65
N GLU A 139 -1.45 -22.55 34.97
CA GLU A 139 -0.92 -21.33 35.61
C GLU A 139 0.48 -20.99 35.08
N ALA A 140 1.37 -21.98 34.95
CA ALA A 140 2.70 -21.77 34.38
C ALA A 140 2.66 -21.36 32.89
N ALA A 141 1.68 -21.83 32.11
CA ALA A 141 1.50 -21.42 30.73
C ALA A 141 0.95 -19.97 30.62
N ASP A 142 -0.05 -19.63 31.43
CA ASP A 142 -0.65 -18.30 31.47
C ASP A 142 0.35 -17.26 32.00
N GLY A 143 1.15 -17.63 33.00
CA GLY A 143 2.26 -16.83 33.53
C GLY A 143 3.31 -16.53 32.47
N ARG A 144 3.80 -17.57 31.77
CA ARG A 144 4.76 -17.38 30.66
C ARG A 144 4.24 -16.42 29.60
N LYS A 145 3.01 -16.64 29.13
CA LYS A 145 2.37 -15.79 28.12
C LYS A 145 2.24 -14.34 28.58
N TYR A 146 1.91 -14.12 29.86
CA TYR A 146 1.83 -12.78 30.44
C TYR A 146 3.16 -12.04 30.38
N TYR A 147 4.26 -12.67 30.80
CA TYR A 147 5.59 -12.06 30.76
C TYR A 147 6.08 -11.82 29.32
N GLU A 148 5.90 -12.80 28.42
CA GLU A 148 6.25 -12.66 26.99
C GLU A 148 5.50 -11.49 26.34
N THR A 149 4.20 -11.37 26.62
CA THR A 149 3.37 -10.27 26.10
C THR A 149 3.79 -8.93 26.69
N GLY A 150 4.08 -8.87 27.98
CA GLY A 150 4.54 -7.65 28.66
C GLY A 150 5.88 -7.16 28.13
N ILE A 151 6.84 -8.07 27.95
CA ILE A 151 8.16 -7.76 27.36
C ILE A 151 8.01 -7.31 25.91
N SER A 152 7.18 -8.00 25.12
CA SER A 152 6.93 -7.61 23.73
C SER A 152 6.31 -6.22 23.63
N ALA A 153 5.32 -5.91 24.48
CA ALA A 153 4.69 -4.59 24.52
C ALA A 153 5.68 -3.49 24.95
N ALA A 154 6.54 -3.77 25.95
CA ALA A 154 7.60 -2.84 26.36
C ALA A 154 8.59 -2.60 25.21
N ARG A 155 9.06 -3.65 24.55
CA ARG A 155 9.94 -3.57 23.38
C ARG A 155 9.32 -2.73 22.26
N ASP A 156 8.06 -2.98 21.91
CA ASP A 156 7.41 -2.27 20.80
C ASP A 156 7.23 -0.78 21.09
N ARG A 157 6.98 -0.43 22.36
CA ARG A 157 6.99 0.97 22.83
C ARG A 157 8.38 1.59 22.67
N THR A 158 9.42 0.92 23.16
CA THR A 158 10.81 1.38 23.08
C THR A 158 11.30 1.54 21.64
N VAL A 159 10.92 0.63 20.74
CA VAL A 159 11.19 0.73 19.29
C VAL A 159 10.62 2.03 18.71
N THR A 160 9.41 2.42 19.12
CA THR A 160 8.77 3.66 18.69
C THR A 160 9.50 4.88 19.26
N GLU A 161 9.94 4.82 20.52
CA GLU A 161 10.74 5.86 21.17
C GLU A 161 12.11 6.05 20.48
N ILE A 162 12.82 4.97 20.14
CA ILE A 162 14.11 5.02 19.44
C ILE A 162 13.99 5.65 18.05
N ARG A 163 12.93 5.32 17.30
CA ARG A 163 12.68 5.94 15.99
C ARG A 163 12.54 7.46 16.07
N THR A 164 12.10 7.97 17.22
CA THR A 164 11.92 9.40 17.47
C THR A 164 13.18 10.02 18.10
N ASN A 165 13.88 9.29 18.97
CA ASN A 165 15.08 9.72 19.66
C ASN A 165 16.13 8.59 19.72
N PRO A 166 17.05 8.51 18.75
CA PRO A 166 17.99 7.40 18.65
C PRO A 166 19.11 7.42 19.70
N ARG A 167 19.29 8.52 20.44
CA ARG A 167 20.40 8.66 21.41
C ARG A 167 20.25 7.79 22.65
N GLY A 168 19.04 7.30 22.94
CA GLY A 168 18.74 6.50 24.13
C GLY A 168 18.81 4.98 23.93
N VAL A 169 19.25 4.49 22.76
CA VAL A 169 19.18 3.06 22.40
C VAL A 169 19.92 2.14 23.38
N ASP A 170 21.08 2.55 23.88
CA ASP A 170 21.90 1.71 24.76
C ASP A 170 21.22 1.56 26.14
N ALA A 171 20.77 2.65 26.75
CA ALA A 171 20.02 2.63 28.00
C ALA A 171 18.69 1.85 27.86
N ALA A 172 17.98 2.06 26.74
CA ALA A 172 16.76 1.34 26.42
C ALA A 172 17.00 -0.18 26.25
N SER A 173 18.15 -0.57 25.69
CA SER A 173 18.54 -1.97 25.57
C SER A 173 18.82 -2.58 26.95
N GLU A 174 19.53 -1.87 27.82
CA GLU A 174 19.81 -2.31 29.20
C GLU A 174 18.52 -2.50 30.01
N ASP A 175 17.58 -1.55 29.93
CA ASP A 175 16.30 -1.63 30.62
C ASP A 175 15.47 -2.85 30.18
N LEU A 176 15.42 -3.12 28.86
CA LEU A 176 14.71 -4.29 28.34
C LEU A 176 15.43 -5.60 28.68
N GLU A 177 16.76 -5.62 28.70
CA GLU A 177 17.52 -6.79 29.13
C GLU A 177 17.32 -7.10 30.61
N ALA A 178 17.26 -6.07 31.46
CA ALA A 178 16.93 -6.19 32.88
C ALA A 178 15.49 -6.71 33.07
N LEU A 179 14.54 -6.22 32.26
CA LEU A 179 13.15 -6.71 32.28
C LEU A 179 13.06 -8.19 31.90
N VAL A 180 13.78 -8.63 30.87
CA VAL A 180 13.83 -10.04 30.46
C VAL A 180 14.49 -10.90 31.54
N GLU A 181 15.52 -10.40 32.21
CA GLU A 181 16.20 -11.13 33.29
C GLU A 181 15.32 -11.28 34.53
N ALA A 182 14.57 -10.24 34.89
CA ALA A 182 13.66 -10.26 36.03
C ALA A 182 12.46 -11.19 35.84
N ALA A 183 12.08 -11.51 34.60
CA ALA A 183 10.95 -12.39 34.32
C ALA A 183 11.25 -13.85 34.73
N PRO A 184 10.31 -14.59 35.36
CA PRO A 184 10.47 -15.99 35.72
C PRO A 184 10.23 -16.92 34.51
N LEU A 185 10.99 -16.70 33.44
CA LEU A 185 10.92 -17.46 32.19
C LEU A 185 12.06 -18.49 32.08
N PRO A 186 11.87 -19.60 31.34
CA PRO A 186 12.94 -20.53 30.99
C PRO A 186 14.11 -19.83 30.27
N LEU A 187 15.34 -20.34 30.47
CA LEU A 187 16.56 -19.72 29.93
C LEU A 187 16.59 -19.64 28.40
N ASP A 188 16.06 -20.66 27.71
CA ASP A 188 15.92 -20.71 26.26
C ASP A 188 14.97 -19.62 25.74
N VAL A 189 13.84 -19.43 26.43
CA VAL A 189 12.87 -18.36 26.13
C VAL A 189 13.48 -16.98 26.36
N LYS A 190 14.18 -16.78 27.49
CA LYS A 190 14.90 -15.53 27.77
C LYS A 190 15.94 -15.20 26.70
N ALA A 191 16.72 -16.19 26.26
CA ALA A 191 17.72 -16.01 25.20
C ALA A 191 17.07 -15.61 23.86
N GLY A 192 15.93 -16.22 23.52
CA GLY A 192 15.12 -15.85 22.36
C GLY A 192 14.63 -14.40 22.42
N LEU A 193 14.01 -14.01 23.54
CA LEU A 193 13.50 -12.66 23.75
C LEU A 193 14.59 -11.58 23.72
N ARG A 194 15.76 -11.86 24.31
CA ARG A 194 16.93 -10.95 24.24
C ARG A 194 17.39 -10.73 22.81
N ARG A 195 17.56 -11.82 22.06
CA ARG A 195 17.99 -11.75 20.65
C ARG A 195 16.99 -10.96 19.82
N GLU A 196 15.70 -11.25 19.95
CA GLU A 196 14.65 -10.54 19.22
C GLU A 196 14.61 -9.05 19.59
N THR A 197 14.77 -8.73 20.88
CA THR A 197 14.85 -7.35 21.37
C THR A 197 16.01 -6.60 20.75
N ARG A 198 17.25 -7.12 20.83
CA ARG A 198 18.43 -6.49 20.23
C ARG A 198 18.24 -6.22 18.74
N LEU A 199 17.75 -7.23 18.00
CA LEU A 199 17.47 -7.09 16.57
C LEU A 199 16.46 -5.99 16.27
N LYS A 200 15.38 -5.90 17.05
CA LYS A 200 14.33 -4.89 16.84
C LYS A 200 14.79 -3.48 17.19
N LEU A 201 15.58 -3.33 18.25
CA LEU A 201 16.17 -2.03 18.61
C LEU A 201 17.20 -1.59 17.57
N ALA A 202 18.08 -2.50 17.11
CA ALA A 202 19.03 -2.22 16.05
C ALA A 202 18.33 -1.83 14.73
N GLU A 203 17.26 -2.55 14.35
CA GLU A 203 16.45 -2.24 13.16
C GLU A 203 15.85 -0.83 13.27
N ALA A 204 15.22 -0.50 14.40
CA ALA A 204 14.62 0.79 14.67
C ALA A 204 15.64 1.93 14.66
N TRP A 205 16.81 1.70 15.25
CA TRP A 205 17.89 2.67 15.28
C TRP A 205 18.43 2.95 13.88
N VAL A 206 18.70 1.91 13.08
CA VAL A 206 19.18 2.07 11.69
C VAL A 206 18.14 2.80 10.84
N GLU A 207 16.85 2.50 11.01
CA GLU A 207 15.76 3.19 10.29
C GLU A 207 15.68 4.69 10.59
N SER A 208 16.04 5.10 11.82
CA SER A 208 15.98 6.49 12.29
C SER A 208 17.10 7.37 11.74
N ARG A 209 18.18 6.78 11.18
CA ARG A 209 19.32 7.53 10.65
C ARG A 209 18.97 8.26 9.35
N PRO A 210 19.67 9.37 9.02
CA PRO A 210 19.56 10.04 7.73
C PRO A 210 19.67 9.07 6.55
N LEU A 211 18.96 9.35 5.45
CA LEU A 211 18.91 8.45 4.30
C LEU A 211 20.28 8.20 3.67
N ASP A 212 21.13 9.22 3.58
CA ASP A 212 22.45 9.08 2.99
C ASP A 212 23.35 8.19 3.84
N GLU A 213 23.36 8.39 5.17
CA GLU A 213 24.09 7.51 6.10
C GLU A 213 23.60 6.06 6.01
N ARG A 214 22.28 5.86 5.90
CA ARG A 214 21.69 4.52 5.76
C ARG A 214 22.15 3.83 4.49
N ILE A 215 22.11 4.53 3.36
CA ILE A 215 22.50 3.98 2.07
C ILE A 215 23.99 3.68 2.07
N GLU A 216 24.83 4.62 2.50
CA GLU A 216 26.29 4.45 2.56
C GLU A 216 26.69 3.31 3.49
N GLY A 217 26.19 3.31 4.73
CA GLY A 217 26.54 2.33 5.73
C GLY A 217 26.06 0.92 5.39
N LEU A 218 24.84 0.76 4.87
CA LEU A 218 24.33 -0.55 4.46
C LEU A 218 25.01 -1.08 3.20
N SER A 219 25.31 -0.21 2.23
CA SER A 219 26.00 -0.61 0.98
C SER A 219 27.42 -1.12 1.26
N ARG A 220 28.16 -0.45 2.15
CA ARG A 220 29.51 -0.92 2.58
C ARG A 220 29.45 -2.31 3.20
N LEU A 221 28.43 -2.58 4.02
CA LEU A 221 28.27 -3.88 4.67
C LEU A 221 27.84 -4.99 3.71
N THR A 222 27.12 -4.68 2.64
CA THR A 222 26.79 -5.66 1.60
C THR A 222 28.01 -6.00 0.75
N THR A 223 28.77 -4.99 0.30
CA THR A 223 29.98 -5.22 -0.52
C THR A 223 31.05 -6.00 0.24
N ASN A 224 31.34 -5.63 1.49
CA ASN A 224 32.33 -6.34 2.30
C ASN A 224 31.93 -7.80 2.60
N ALA A 225 30.62 -8.10 2.66
CA ALA A 225 30.13 -9.46 2.86
C ALA A 225 30.24 -10.31 1.58
N GLU A 226 30.06 -9.70 0.41
CA GLU A 226 30.27 -10.36 -0.89
C GLU A 226 31.75 -10.63 -1.14
N GLU A 227 32.64 -9.69 -0.79
CA GLU A 227 34.10 -9.87 -0.90
C GLU A 227 34.61 -10.97 0.05
N ALA A 228 34.15 -10.99 1.31
CA ALA A 228 34.52 -12.05 2.26
C ALA A 228 33.95 -13.44 1.85
N GLY A 229 32.79 -13.48 1.20
CA GLY A 229 32.21 -14.70 0.63
C GLY A 229 32.92 -15.18 -0.64
N ALA A 230 33.45 -14.26 -1.44
CA ALA A 230 34.25 -14.55 -2.63
C ALA A 230 35.64 -15.11 -2.25
N ASP A 231 36.30 -14.52 -1.24
CA ASP A 231 37.61 -14.99 -0.76
C ASP A 231 37.54 -16.37 -0.06
N ALA A 232 36.45 -16.66 0.65
CA ALA A 232 36.23 -17.98 1.26
C ALA A 232 36.04 -19.10 0.22
N SER A 233 35.73 -18.76 -1.03
CA SER A 233 35.61 -19.72 -2.14
C SER A 233 36.90 -19.92 -2.95
N GLN A 234 37.96 -19.14 -2.68
CA GLN A 234 39.25 -19.23 -3.38
C GLN A 234 40.44 -19.68 -2.52
N HIS A 235 40.27 -19.93 -1.22
CA HIS A 235 41.35 -20.41 -0.34
C HIS A 235 40.96 -21.64 0.48
N PHE A 236 40.87 -22.80 -0.19
CA PHE A 236 41.08 -24.10 0.47
C PHE A 236 42.44 -24.65 0.02
N GLY A 237 43.50 -24.20 0.69
CA GLY A 237 44.85 -24.71 0.48
C GLY A 237 45.94 -23.73 0.89
N GLY A 238 46.23 -23.62 2.18
CA GLY A 238 47.38 -22.84 2.64
C GLY A 238 47.40 -22.65 4.14
N ALA A 239 48.20 -23.46 4.82
CA ALA A 239 48.48 -23.33 6.24
C ALA A 239 49.25 -22.03 6.55
N GLY A 240 48.85 -21.37 7.64
CA GLY A 240 49.70 -20.48 8.45
C GLY A 240 50.10 -19.14 7.83
N HIS A 241 49.47 -18.05 8.29
CA HIS A 241 50.19 -16.89 8.79
C HIS A 241 49.27 -15.94 9.56
N ASP A 242 49.76 -15.50 10.71
CA ASP A 242 49.25 -14.43 11.57
C ASP A 242 48.78 -13.20 10.79
N PHE A 243 47.61 -12.66 11.13
CA PHE A 243 47.38 -11.22 11.16
C PHE A 243 46.42 -10.85 12.30
N ASN A 244 47.04 -10.57 13.45
CA ASN A 244 46.57 -9.48 14.31
C ASN A 244 46.56 -8.21 13.47
N ASN A 245 45.38 -7.64 13.26
CA ASN A 245 45.25 -6.22 12.91
C ASN A 245 44.13 -5.61 13.75
N ALA A 246 44.31 -5.72 15.07
CA ALA A 246 43.77 -4.79 16.03
C ALA A 246 44.86 -3.76 16.31
N GLU A 247 44.48 -2.49 16.29
CA GLU A 247 45.24 -1.35 16.82
C GLU A 247 46.44 -0.86 16.00
N ASN A 248 46.19 0.03 15.03
CA ASN A 248 47.01 1.25 14.88
C ASN A 248 46.34 2.32 14.02
N GLU A 249 45.40 3.06 14.61
CA GLU A 249 45.09 4.44 14.19
C GLU A 249 45.03 5.34 15.43
N THR A 250 46.19 5.58 16.03
CA THR A 250 46.40 6.76 16.87
C THR A 250 46.70 7.94 15.95
N GLY A 251 45.70 8.79 15.70
CA GLY A 251 45.90 10.05 14.99
C GLY A 251 44.59 10.75 14.65
N ALA A 252 44.23 11.75 15.46
CA ALA A 252 43.12 12.69 15.27
C ALA A 252 41.69 12.09 15.27
N ALA A 253 41.00 12.26 16.41
CA ALA A 253 39.57 12.07 16.49
C ALA A 253 38.85 13.13 15.64
N ASP A 254 38.55 12.79 14.39
CA ASP A 254 37.52 13.46 13.62
C ASP A 254 36.15 13.09 14.23
N PRO A 255 35.28 14.06 14.56
CA PRO A 255 33.96 13.78 15.14
C PRO A 255 33.00 13.04 14.17
N VAL A 256 33.39 12.85 12.91
CA VAL A 256 32.58 12.19 11.86
C VAL A 256 32.71 10.66 11.89
N THR A 257 33.86 10.11 12.32
CA THR A 257 34.10 8.65 12.37
C THR A 257 33.36 7.93 13.50
N GLY A 258 32.92 8.66 14.54
CA GLY A 258 32.10 8.11 15.63
C GLY A 258 30.71 7.66 15.17
N SER A 259 30.05 8.41 14.28
CA SER A 259 28.69 8.07 13.82
C SER A 259 28.67 6.83 12.92
N LEU A 260 29.71 6.66 12.12
CA LEU A 260 29.82 5.58 11.15
C LEU A 260 30.26 4.26 11.81
N SER A 261 31.04 4.34 12.90
CA SER A 261 31.38 3.18 13.73
C SER A 261 30.18 2.68 14.53
N GLU A 262 29.36 3.57 15.11
CA GLU A 262 28.08 3.22 15.74
C GLU A 262 27.08 2.63 14.76
N PHE A 263 26.97 3.20 13.54
CA PHE A 263 26.11 2.66 12.50
C PHE A 263 26.51 1.24 12.14
N THR A 264 27.81 1.02 11.93
CA THR A 264 28.36 -0.28 11.58
C THR A 264 28.11 -1.30 12.68
N ARG A 265 28.18 -0.91 13.96
CA ARG A 265 27.85 -1.76 15.11
C ARG A 265 26.42 -2.29 15.02
N PHE A 266 25.42 -1.40 14.97
CA PHE A 266 24.02 -1.80 14.92
C PHE A 266 23.64 -2.53 13.63
N ALA A 267 24.16 -2.07 12.49
CA ALA A 267 23.86 -2.70 11.21
C ALA A 267 24.49 -4.10 11.08
N ARG A 268 25.60 -4.41 11.76
CA ARG A 268 26.19 -5.77 11.78
C ARG A 268 25.36 -6.76 12.59
N GLU A 269 24.63 -6.31 13.60
CA GLU A 269 23.74 -7.19 14.39
C GLU A 269 22.55 -7.71 13.57
N LEU A 270 22.16 -6.97 12.53
CA LEU A 270 21.01 -7.30 11.69
C LEU A 270 21.31 -8.47 10.73
N PRO A 271 20.36 -9.41 10.54
CA PRO A 271 20.43 -10.41 9.49
C PRO A 271 20.57 -9.79 8.10
N ALA A 272 21.29 -10.47 7.19
CA ALA A 272 21.54 -9.97 5.83
C ALA A 272 20.26 -9.59 5.07
N HIS A 273 19.20 -10.40 5.16
CA HIS A 273 17.91 -10.10 4.52
C HIS A 273 17.28 -8.79 5.04
N THR A 274 17.40 -8.51 6.35
CA THR A 274 16.91 -7.27 6.95
C THR A 274 17.71 -6.08 6.46
N ARG A 275 19.04 -6.20 6.39
CA ARG A 275 19.92 -5.14 5.87
C ARG A 275 19.58 -4.79 4.42
N ASN A 276 19.42 -5.80 3.56
CA ASN A 276 19.08 -5.61 2.15
C ASN A 276 17.70 -4.94 2.00
N ARG A 277 16.69 -5.40 2.77
CA ARG A 277 15.37 -4.76 2.77
C ARG A 277 15.45 -3.29 3.20
N LEU A 278 16.25 -2.97 4.22
CA LEU A 278 16.43 -1.61 4.70
C LEU A 278 17.13 -0.73 3.65
N LEU A 279 18.13 -1.27 2.95
CA LEU A 279 18.83 -0.59 1.86
C LEU A 279 17.87 -0.31 0.70
N ASP A 280 17.15 -1.32 0.21
CA ASP A 280 16.16 -1.18 -0.86
C ASP A 280 15.09 -0.12 -0.52
N SER A 281 14.60 -0.15 0.73
CA SER A 281 13.62 0.84 1.20
C SER A 281 14.20 2.26 1.23
N ALA A 282 15.47 2.42 1.61
CA ALA A 282 16.15 3.71 1.65
C ALA A 282 16.39 4.25 0.23
N LEU A 283 16.84 3.40 -0.70
CA LEU A 283 17.04 3.75 -2.10
C LEU A 283 15.73 4.18 -2.77
N ARG A 284 14.64 3.43 -2.57
CA ARG A 284 13.32 3.80 -3.11
C ARG A 284 12.82 5.13 -2.55
N LYS A 285 13.01 5.35 -1.24
CA LYS A 285 12.61 6.61 -0.61
C LYS A 285 13.44 7.78 -1.15
N LYS A 286 14.76 7.62 -1.28
CA LYS A 286 15.63 8.64 -1.89
C LYS A 286 15.19 8.96 -3.33
N ALA A 287 14.98 7.95 -4.17
CA ALA A 287 14.52 8.14 -5.54
C ALA A 287 13.17 8.89 -5.61
N SER A 288 12.22 8.58 -4.72
CA SER A 288 10.95 9.29 -4.67
C SER A 288 11.09 10.76 -4.28
N MET A 289 11.97 11.08 -3.32
CA MET A 289 12.23 12.47 -2.91
C MET A 289 12.92 13.25 -4.03
N VAL A 290 13.90 12.64 -4.70
CA VAL A 290 14.56 13.23 -5.87
C VAL A 290 13.55 13.60 -6.95
N LEU A 291 12.66 12.68 -7.32
CA LEU A 291 11.64 12.94 -8.35
C LEU A 291 10.65 14.04 -7.95
N GLN A 292 10.26 14.08 -6.68
CA GLN A 292 9.36 15.11 -6.16
C GLN A 292 10.02 16.49 -6.19
N GLU A 293 11.27 16.61 -5.74
CA GLU A 293 12.03 17.86 -5.75
C GLU A 293 12.30 18.34 -7.18
N GLU A 294 12.69 17.44 -8.10
CA GLU A 294 12.90 17.78 -9.51
C GLU A 294 11.59 18.31 -10.16
N ALA A 295 10.47 17.66 -9.88
CA ALA A 295 9.16 18.10 -10.37
C ALA A 295 8.74 19.46 -9.77
N GLN A 296 9.02 19.69 -8.48
CA GLN A 296 8.70 20.95 -7.81
C GLN A 296 9.49 22.12 -8.41
N PHE A 297 10.81 21.98 -8.59
CA PHE A 297 11.60 23.03 -9.24
C PHE A 297 11.19 23.22 -10.69
N SER A 298 10.95 22.14 -11.44
CA SER A 298 10.52 22.24 -12.84
C SER A 298 9.19 23.00 -12.97
N ALA A 299 8.23 22.74 -12.08
CA ALA A 299 6.96 23.45 -12.05
C ALA A 299 7.15 24.93 -11.67
N ALA A 300 7.96 25.23 -10.65
CA ALA A 300 8.24 26.61 -10.24
C ALA A 300 8.93 27.42 -11.35
N ILE A 301 9.88 26.81 -12.07
CA ILE A 301 10.55 27.41 -13.24
C ILE A 301 9.55 27.69 -14.36
N ALA A 302 8.63 26.76 -14.63
CA ALA A 302 7.63 26.92 -15.68
C ALA A 302 6.57 27.98 -15.34
N GLU A 303 6.19 28.10 -14.06
CA GLU A 303 5.22 29.09 -13.59
C GLU A 303 5.80 30.50 -13.56
N ASN A 304 6.94 30.68 -12.88
CA ASN A 304 7.61 31.97 -12.82
C ASN A 304 9.13 31.80 -12.58
N PRO A 305 9.95 31.82 -13.65
CA PRO A 305 11.39 31.59 -13.52
C PRO A 305 12.09 32.71 -12.73
N LEU A 306 11.55 33.92 -12.68
CA LEU A 306 12.18 35.06 -12.01
C LEU A 306 12.11 34.98 -10.47
N THR A 307 11.25 34.11 -9.92
CA THR A 307 11.12 33.92 -8.46
C THR A 307 11.92 32.75 -7.92
N VAL A 308 12.50 31.93 -8.80
CA VAL A 308 13.26 30.75 -8.40
C VAL A 308 14.69 31.15 -8.10
N ASP A 309 15.15 30.84 -6.88
CA ASP A 309 16.54 31.06 -6.47
C ASP A 309 17.46 29.95 -7.03
N PRO A 310 18.48 30.29 -7.86
CA PRO A 310 19.47 29.34 -8.35
C PRO A 310 20.25 28.64 -7.24
N ASP A 311 20.52 29.32 -6.12
CA ASP A 311 21.28 28.73 -5.01
C ASP A 311 20.45 27.66 -4.30
N GLY A 312 19.12 27.82 -4.22
CA GLY A 312 18.20 26.79 -3.76
C GLY A 312 18.28 25.47 -4.55
N ILE A 313 18.55 25.54 -5.86
CA ILE A 313 18.76 24.34 -6.70
C ILE A 313 20.15 23.73 -6.43
N ARG A 314 21.19 24.57 -6.31
CA ARG A 314 22.58 24.12 -6.08
C ARG A 314 22.75 23.44 -4.73
N GLU A 315 22.14 23.99 -3.69
CA GLU A 315 22.27 23.54 -2.31
C GLU A 315 21.33 22.37 -1.97
N ASN A 316 20.39 22.01 -2.86
CA ASN A 316 19.46 20.92 -2.60
C ASN A 316 20.19 19.59 -2.36
N GLY A 317 20.02 18.99 -1.19
CA GLY A 317 20.71 17.76 -0.80
C GLY A 317 20.21 16.49 -1.50
N PHE A 318 19.02 16.53 -2.11
CA PHE A 318 18.41 15.36 -2.76
C PHE A 318 18.78 15.23 -4.22
N LEU A 319 18.90 16.36 -4.93
CA LEU A 319 19.18 16.37 -6.36
C LEU A 319 20.62 15.97 -6.67
N GLU A 320 20.79 15.13 -7.68
CA GLU A 320 22.10 14.80 -8.21
C GLU A 320 22.66 15.94 -9.07
N TRP A 321 23.99 15.99 -9.20
CA TRP A 321 24.69 17.03 -9.97
C TRP A 321 24.12 17.23 -11.38
N HIS A 322 23.81 16.14 -12.09
CA HIS A 322 23.29 16.20 -13.45
C HIS A 322 21.85 16.77 -13.50
N GLN A 323 21.03 16.51 -12.48
CA GLN A 323 19.67 17.07 -12.36
C GLN A 323 19.74 18.56 -12.02
N LYS A 324 20.62 18.94 -11.09
CA LYS A 324 20.87 20.34 -10.75
C LYS A 324 21.26 21.16 -11.98
N ASN A 325 22.20 20.67 -12.78
CA ASN A 325 22.62 21.37 -13.99
C ASN A 325 21.49 21.52 -15.00
N ARG A 326 20.70 20.46 -15.23
CA ARG A 326 19.55 20.52 -16.13
C ARG A 326 18.53 21.56 -15.68
N LEU A 327 18.23 21.62 -14.37
CA LEU A 327 17.29 22.59 -13.80
C LEU A 327 17.85 24.02 -13.90
N LEU A 328 19.14 24.22 -13.64
CA LEU A 328 19.80 25.53 -13.76
C LEU A 328 19.83 26.02 -15.21
N ASP A 329 20.11 25.14 -16.17
CA ASP A 329 20.09 25.47 -17.60
C ASP A 329 18.68 25.84 -18.06
N SER A 330 17.67 25.07 -17.61
CA SER A 330 16.26 25.37 -17.85
C SER A 330 15.86 26.70 -17.23
N LEU A 331 16.25 26.97 -15.98
CA LEU A 331 15.99 28.23 -15.29
C LEU A 331 16.60 29.40 -16.05
N ASN A 332 17.88 29.33 -16.40
CA ASN A 332 18.57 30.41 -17.11
C ASN A 332 17.93 30.69 -18.49
N THR A 333 17.58 29.63 -19.22
CA THR A 333 16.88 29.75 -20.51
C THR A 333 15.52 30.45 -20.35
N GLN A 334 14.73 30.04 -19.35
CA GLN A 334 13.40 30.61 -19.09
C GLN A 334 13.49 32.04 -18.54
N VAL A 335 14.47 32.36 -17.70
CA VAL A 335 14.73 33.73 -17.24
C VAL A 335 15.05 34.62 -18.43
N HIS A 336 15.96 34.22 -19.31
CA HIS A 336 16.32 35.01 -20.48
C HIS A 336 15.15 35.21 -21.45
N GLU A 337 14.33 34.19 -21.70
CA GLU A 337 13.12 34.36 -22.52
C GLU A 337 12.11 35.28 -21.83
N ARG A 338 11.92 35.16 -20.51
CA ARG A 338 11.01 36.03 -19.75
C ARG A 338 11.47 37.48 -19.71
N GLU A 339 12.77 37.73 -19.56
CA GLU A 339 13.36 39.07 -19.63
C GLU A 339 13.16 39.71 -21.00
N ARG A 340 13.33 38.94 -22.09
CA ARG A 340 13.04 39.40 -23.46
C ARG A 340 11.57 39.74 -23.66
N ASP A 341 10.67 38.93 -23.12
CA ASP A 341 9.23 39.19 -23.19
C ASP A 341 8.85 40.44 -22.39
N LEU A 342 9.42 40.63 -21.19
CA LEU A 342 9.23 41.85 -20.41
C LEU A 342 9.78 43.09 -21.11
N ALA A 343 10.95 42.98 -21.74
CA ALA A 343 11.53 44.06 -22.55
C ALA A 343 10.63 44.40 -23.74
N ALA A 344 10.05 43.40 -24.41
CA ALA A 344 9.09 43.59 -25.50
C ALA A 344 7.81 44.29 -25.01
N ILE A 345 7.27 43.89 -23.86
CA ILE A 345 6.10 44.55 -23.24
C ILE A 345 6.43 46.00 -22.85
N ALA A 346 7.61 46.24 -22.27
CA ALA A 346 8.05 47.59 -21.91
C ALA A 346 8.22 48.48 -23.14
N TRP A 347 8.81 47.94 -24.22
CA TRP A 347 8.90 48.61 -25.52
C TRP A 347 7.51 48.93 -26.08
N ALA A 348 6.57 47.97 -26.07
CA ALA A 348 5.21 48.18 -26.56
C ALA A 348 4.47 49.30 -25.80
N ARG A 349 4.76 49.47 -24.51
CA ARG A 349 4.20 50.52 -23.64
C ARG A 349 4.96 51.86 -23.68
N SER A 350 6.12 51.92 -24.30
CA SER A 350 6.91 53.15 -24.38
C SER A 350 6.25 54.18 -25.30
N SER A 351 6.56 55.47 -25.12
CA SER A 351 5.92 56.57 -25.85
C SER A 351 6.48 56.84 -27.26
N GLY A 352 7.60 56.21 -27.64
CA GLY A 352 8.21 56.40 -28.96
C GLY A 352 7.56 55.54 -30.05
N PRO A 353 7.38 56.06 -31.28
CA PRO A 353 6.99 55.23 -32.42
C PRO A 353 8.09 54.21 -32.71
N GLY A 354 7.70 53.07 -33.29
CA GLY A 354 8.65 52.09 -33.79
C GLY A 354 9.04 52.37 -35.25
N ASP A 355 10.09 51.72 -35.71
CA ASP A 355 10.49 51.64 -37.11
C ASP A 355 10.03 50.30 -37.71
N PRO A 356 9.02 50.29 -38.60
CA PRO A 356 8.54 49.07 -39.24
C PRO A 356 9.56 48.43 -40.19
N HIS A 357 10.62 49.14 -40.59
CA HIS A 357 11.71 48.58 -41.39
C HIS A 357 12.78 47.89 -40.54
N ASN A 358 12.79 48.12 -39.22
CA ASN A 358 13.73 47.50 -38.31
C ASN A 358 13.26 46.08 -37.92
N ALA A 359 14.05 45.07 -38.27
CA ALA A 359 13.74 43.68 -37.93
C ALA A 359 13.65 43.43 -36.41
N ALA A 360 14.49 44.09 -35.61
CA ALA A 360 14.48 43.92 -34.16
C ALA A 360 13.19 44.46 -33.52
N GLU A 361 12.63 45.54 -34.06
CA GLU A 361 11.39 46.12 -33.54
C GLU A 361 10.16 45.32 -33.97
N ARG A 362 10.19 44.69 -35.14
CA ARG A 362 9.20 43.69 -35.55
C ARG A 362 9.22 42.46 -34.64
N ASP A 363 10.40 41.97 -34.28
CA ASP A 363 10.55 40.88 -33.31
C ASP A 363 10.03 41.27 -31.92
N LEU A 364 10.27 42.51 -31.47
CA LEU A 364 9.71 43.02 -30.21
C LEU A 364 8.18 43.13 -30.27
N ALA A 365 7.61 43.59 -31.38
CA ALA A 365 6.15 43.63 -31.56
C ALA A 365 5.53 42.23 -31.52
N GLU A 366 6.17 41.26 -32.19
CA GLU A 366 5.73 39.86 -32.21
C GLU A 366 5.81 39.22 -30.81
N ARG A 367 6.91 39.45 -30.08
CA ARG A 367 7.06 38.95 -28.70
C ARG A 367 6.07 39.59 -27.74
N ALA A 368 5.91 40.91 -27.80
CA ALA A 368 4.94 41.63 -26.98
C ALA A 368 3.52 41.14 -27.24
N TYR A 369 3.18 40.90 -28.50
CA TYR A 369 1.89 40.36 -28.90
C TYR A 369 1.65 38.99 -28.27
N ARG A 370 2.58 38.03 -28.42
CA ARG A 370 2.46 36.69 -27.83
C ARG A 370 2.40 36.72 -26.31
N ALA A 371 3.21 37.55 -25.67
CA ALA A 371 3.30 37.62 -24.21
C ALA A 371 2.04 38.24 -23.56
N LEU A 372 1.34 39.14 -24.26
CA LEU A 372 0.11 39.79 -23.79
C LEU A 372 -1.17 39.04 -24.20
N ASP A 373 -1.06 38.04 -25.07
CA ASP A 373 -2.15 37.20 -25.60
C ASP A 373 -2.56 36.05 -24.65
N GLY A 374 -2.31 36.19 -23.34
CA GLY A 374 -2.60 35.17 -22.31
C GLY A 374 -4.09 34.95 -21.98
N GLY A 375 -5.03 35.29 -22.89
CA GLY A 375 -6.47 35.01 -22.75
C GLY A 375 -7.33 36.11 -22.12
N GLY A 376 -6.73 37.16 -21.55
CA GLY A 376 -7.46 38.31 -20.97
C GLY A 376 -7.56 39.54 -21.87
N THR A 377 -6.80 39.59 -22.97
CA THR A 377 -6.71 40.75 -23.86
C THR A 377 -7.37 40.42 -25.20
N ASP A 378 -8.22 41.31 -25.73
CA ASP A 378 -8.71 41.19 -27.10
C ASP A 378 -7.54 41.30 -28.09
N ARG A 379 -7.28 40.20 -28.80
CA ARG A 379 -6.22 40.05 -29.80
C ARG A 379 -6.27 41.13 -30.87
N ASP A 380 -7.47 41.48 -31.32
CA ASP A 380 -7.66 42.44 -32.40
C ASP A 380 -7.38 43.86 -31.89
N GLU A 381 -7.74 44.17 -30.65
CA GLU A 381 -7.44 45.47 -30.03
C GLU A 381 -5.95 45.64 -29.71
N LEU A 382 -5.28 44.57 -29.26
CA LEU A 382 -3.84 44.60 -29.02
C LEU A 382 -3.06 44.87 -30.32
N ALA A 383 -3.39 44.17 -31.41
CA ALA A 383 -2.75 44.37 -32.70
C ALA A 383 -2.98 45.79 -33.24
N ARG A 384 -4.21 46.31 -33.11
CA ARG A 384 -4.54 47.69 -33.50
C ARG A 384 -3.83 48.73 -32.63
N THR A 385 -3.66 48.46 -31.34
CA THR A 385 -2.92 49.33 -30.43
C THR A 385 -1.45 49.39 -30.83
N LEU A 386 -0.80 48.23 -31.07
CA LEU A 386 0.59 48.17 -31.55
C LEU A 386 0.75 48.87 -32.89
N LEU A 387 -0.18 48.68 -33.83
CA LEU A 387 -0.17 49.41 -35.09
C LEU A 387 -0.27 50.92 -34.87
N ARG A 388 -1.19 51.38 -34.03
CA ARG A 388 -1.42 52.80 -33.77
C ARG A 388 -0.24 53.46 -33.05
N THR A 389 0.37 52.80 -32.08
CA THR A 389 1.43 53.40 -31.25
C THR A 389 2.82 53.17 -31.81
N LYS A 390 3.06 52.03 -32.47
CA LYS A 390 4.39 51.63 -32.97
C LYS A 390 4.50 51.61 -34.48
N GLY A 391 3.40 51.62 -35.23
CA GLY A 391 3.42 51.47 -36.69
C GLY A 391 3.77 50.04 -37.15
N VAL A 392 3.74 49.06 -36.23
CA VAL A 392 4.17 47.68 -36.51
C VAL A 392 3.03 46.69 -36.26
N LEU A 393 2.83 45.79 -37.22
CA LEU A 393 1.87 44.69 -37.16
C LEU A 393 2.57 43.37 -36.79
N PRO A 394 2.14 42.68 -35.72
CA PRO A 394 2.68 41.36 -35.36
C PRO A 394 2.45 40.32 -36.46
N GLU A 395 3.44 39.50 -36.75
CA GLU A 395 3.38 38.49 -37.82
C GLU A 395 2.36 37.39 -37.52
N THR A 396 2.25 36.95 -36.26
CA THR A 396 1.25 35.93 -35.88
C THR A 396 -0.17 36.44 -36.10
N TYR A 397 -0.41 37.72 -35.84
CA TYR A 397 -1.70 38.34 -36.12
C TYR A 397 -1.96 38.41 -37.63
N VAL A 398 -0.98 38.84 -38.42
CA VAL A 398 -1.06 38.86 -39.90
C VAL A 398 -1.36 37.46 -40.46
N ARG A 399 -0.72 36.42 -39.93
CA ARG A 399 -0.95 35.02 -40.34
C ARG A 399 -2.36 34.55 -39.97
N GLY A 400 -2.86 34.90 -38.79
CA GLY A 400 -4.24 34.61 -38.39
C GLY A 400 -5.26 35.33 -39.26
N LEU A 401 -5.00 36.59 -39.57
CA LEU A 401 -5.79 37.39 -40.52
C LEU A 401 -5.77 36.73 -41.91
N ARG A 402 -4.60 36.28 -42.39
CA ARG A 402 -4.47 35.56 -43.67
C ARG A 402 -5.24 34.25 -43.68
N ALA A 403 -5.25 33.49 -42.58
CA ALA A 403 -5.98 32.24 -42.51
C ALA A 403 -7.50 32.44 -42.63
N GLY A 404 -8.08 33.42 -41.92
CA GLY A 404 -9.50 33.81 -42.13
C GLY A 404 -9.72 34.41 -43.52
N LEU A 405 -8.74 35.23 -43.92
CA LEU A 405 -8.37 35.67 -45.26
C LEU A 405 -8.55 34.59 -46.32
N ASP A 406 -8.16 33.34 -46.09
CA ASP A 406 -8.12 32.28 -47.12
C ASP A 406 -9.21 31.23 -46.91
N SER A 407 -10.06 31.39 -45.89
CA SER A 407 -11.12 30.45 -45.56
C SER A 407 -12.17 30.35 -46.68
N VAL A 408 -12.82 29.17 -46.73
CA VAL A 408 -14.00 28.89 -47.55
C VAL A 408 -15.31 29.16 -46.81
N ALA A 409 -15.24 29.49 -45.52
CA ALA A 409 -16.41 29.85 -44.72
C ALA A 409 -16.69 31.36 -44.85
N PRO A 410 -17.88 31.77 -45.36
CA PRO A 410 -18.20 33.19 -45.55
C PRO A 410 -18.11 34.03 -44.27
N GLY A 411 -18.48 33.45 -43.11
CA GLY A 411 -18.40 34.14 -41.82
C GLY A 411 -16.97 34.47 -41.40
N GLU A 412 -16.01 33.56 -41.62
CA GLU A 412 -14.60 33.79 -41.31
C GLU A 412 -13.98 34.83 -42.25
N VAL A 413 -14.33 34.78 -43.54
CA VAL A 413 -13.90 35.78 -44.53
C VAL A 413 -14.45 37.15 -44.18
N SER A 414 -15.74 37.26 -43.84
CA SER A 414 -16.36 38.54 -43.44
C SER A 414 -15.65 39.13 -42.22
N GLY A 415 -15.48 38.35 -41.15
CA GLY A 415 -14.80 38.83 -39.95
C GLY A 415 -13.35 39.23 -40.20
N ALA A 416 -12.63 38.48 -41.03
CA ALA A 416 -11.26 38.82 -41.41
C ALA A 416 -11.19 40.08 -42.29
N MET A 417 -12.16 40.30 -43.18
CA MET A 417 -12.26 41.52 -43.99
C MET A 417 -12.60 42.74 -43.15
N ASP A 418 -13.47 42.60 -42.15
CA ASP A 418 -13.78 43.67 -41.20
C ASP A 418 -12.50 44.10 -40.44
N ARG A 419 -11.71 43.13 -39.97
CA ARG A 419 -10.41 43.39 -39.35
C ARG A 419 -9.43 44.04 -40.32
N LEU A 420 -9.28 43.52 -41.54
CA LEU A 420 -8.38 44.08 -42.55
C LEU A 420 -8.75 45.53 -42.89
N THR A 421 -10.04 45.82 -43.07
CA THR A 421 -10.53 47.17 -43.35
C THR A 421 -10.24 48.11 -42.18
N ALA A 422 -10.40 47.64 -40.93
CA ALA A 422 -10.05 48.42 -39.75
C ALA A 422 -8.55 48.74 -39.67
N LEU A 423 -7.67 47.83 -40.12
CA LEU A 423 -6.22 48.07 -40.18
C LEU A 423 -5.86 49.04 -41.31
N GLU A 424 -6.48 48.92 -42.49
CA GLU A 424 -6.25 49.82 -43.63
C GLU A 424 -6.60 51.28 -43.30
N VAL A 425 -7.62 51.50 -42.48
CA VAL A 425 -8.02 52.83 -42.01
C VAL A 425 -7.01 53.40 -41.02
N LEU A 426 -6.33 52.56 -40.23
CA LEU A 426 -5.37 53.01 -39.22
C LEU A 426 -4.02 53.37 -39.83
N ASP A 427 -3.45 52.45 -40.61
CA ASP A 427 -2.14 52.64 -41.24
C ASP A 427 -2.00 51.75 -42.49
N PRO A 428 -2.23 52.28 -43.71
CA PRO A 428 -2.14 51.52 -44.95
C PRO A 428 -0.70 51.16 -45.32
N ASP A 429 0.29 51.93 -44.87
CA ASP A 429 1.70 51.71 -45.20
C ASP A 429 2.28 50.57 -44.36
N ALA A 430 1.93 50.50 -43.08
CA ALA A 430 2.33 49.40 -42.20
C ALA A 430 1.78 48.03 -42.68
N LEU A 431 0.58 48.00 -43.26
CA LEU A 431 0.05 46.79 -43.92
C LEU A 431 0.91 46.37 -45.11
N ALA A 432 1.38 47.31 -45.92
CA ALA A 432 2.23 47.03 -47.07
C ALA A 432 3.60 46.45 -46.67
N LEU A 433 4.09 46.80 -45.47
CA LEU A 433 5.35 46.33 -44.89
C LEU A 433 5.25 44.96 -44.19
N SER A 434 4.04 44.43 -44.01
CA SER A 434 3.84 43.08 -43.47
C SER A 434 4.27 41.99 -44.45
N SER A 435 4.52 40.78 -43.95
CA SER A 435 4.98 39.63 -44.74
C SER A 435 4.04 39.26 -45.91
N ASP A 436 2.74 39.51 -45.76
CA ASP A 436 1.72 39.26 -46.80
C ASP A 436 1.10 40.56 -47.36
N GLY A 437 1.76 41.71 -47.20
CA GLY A 437 1.19 43.04 -47.50
C GLY A 437 0.68 43.24 -48.93
N VAL A 438 1.27 42.56 -49.92
CA VAL A 438 0.77 42.60 -51.31
C VAL A 438 -0.56 41.86 -51.43
N LYS A 439 -0.70 40.69 -50.81
CA LYS A 439 -1.93 39.89 -50.88
C LYS A 439 -3.05 40.53 -50.06
N LEU A 440 -2.75 41.04 -48.87
CA LEU A 440 -3.72 41.76 -48.05
C LEU A 440 -4.31 42.95 -48.79
N ARG A 441 -3.49 43.76 -49.48
CA ARG A 441 -3.99 44.87 -50.32
C ARG A 441 -4.87 44.40 -51.48
N LYS A 442 -4.55 43.26 -52.10
CA LYS A 442 -5.40 42.69 -53.17
C LYS A 442 -6.76 42.27 -52.62
N ASP A 443 -6.79 41.59 -51.47
CA ASP A 443 -8.04 41.18 -50.82
C ASP A 443 -8.88 42.40 -50.40
N GLY A 444 -8.25 43.45 -49.86
CA GLY A 444 -8.92 44.71 -49.53
C GLY A 444 -9.48 45.43 -50.76
N ALA A 445 -8.73 45.46 -51.88
CA ALA A 445 -9.22 46.00 -53.14
C ALA A 445 -10.39 45.19 -53.70
N ALA A 446 -10.31 43.85 -53.65
CA ALA A 446 -11.37 42.96 -54.08
C ALA A 446 -12.66 43.19 -53.27
N TRP A 447 -12.52 43.32 -51.95
CA TRP A 447 -13.62 43.64 -51.05
C TRP A 447 -14.29 44.97 -51.40
N LYS A 448 -13.52 46.04 -51.65
CA LYS A 448 -14.04 47.36 -52.06
C LYS A 448 -14.77 47.31 -53.39
N ILE A 449 -14.26 46.55 -54.37
CA ILE A 449 -14.94 46.37 -55.67
C ILE A 449 -16.30 45.70 -55.49
N LEU A 450 -16.41 44.69 -54.62
CA LEU A 450 -17.66 43.97 -54.38
C LEU A 450 -18.67 44.78 -53.56
N THR A 451 -18.21 45.45 -52.50
CA THR A 451 -19.09 46.18 -51.58
C THR A 451 -19.47 47.57 -52.10
N ILE A 452 -18.51 48.34 -52.61
CA ILE A 452 -18.74 49.70 -53.12
C ILE A 452 -19.12 49.66 -54.60
N GLY A 453 -18.34 48.96 -55.42
CA GLY A 453 -18.52 48.93 -56.87
C GLY A 453 -19.77 48.16 -57.33
N ARG A 454 -20.16 47.11 -56.60
CA ARG A 454 -21.33 46.27 -56.92
C ARG A 454 -22.46 46.33 -55.90
N ALA A 455 -22.36 47.20 -54.89
CA ALA A 455 -23.36 47.38 -53.84
C ALA A 455 -23.79 46.07 -53.14
N LEU A 456 -22.88 45.10 -53.02
CA LEU A 456 -23.16 43.86 -52.29
C LEU A 456 -23.09 44.12 -50.78
N SER A 457 -23.96 43.44 -50.03
CA SER A 457 -23.82 43.39 -48.57
C SER A 457 -22.50 42.72 -48.19
N GLY A 458 -21.94 43.05 -47.01
CA GLY A 458 -20.69 42.42 -46.55
C GLY A 458 -20.78 40.89 -46.51
N THR A 459 -21.93 40.35 -46.12
CA THR A 459 -22.21 38.91 -46.13
C THR A 459 -22.22 38.31 -47.54
N ASP A 460 -22.79 39.01 -48.52
CA ASP A 460 -22.82 38.54 -49.92
C ASP A 460 -21.44 38.64 -50.57
N ALA A 461 -20.71 39.71 -50.31
CA ALA A 461 -19.33 39.89 -50.77
C ALA A 461 -18.41 38.80 -50.19
N ALA A 462 -18.55 38.47 -48.90
CA ALA A 462 -17.79 37.40 -48.27
C ALA A 462 -18.14 36.03 -48.85
N ALA A 463 -19.42 35.75 -49.15
CA ALA A 463 -19.83 34.52 -49.81
C ALA A 463 -19.25 34.40 -51.24
N VAL A 464 -19.17 35.51 -51.97
CA VAL A 464 -18.54 35.56 -53.30
C VAL A 464 -17.05 35.25 -53.21
N LEU A 465 -16.32 35.89 -52.28
CA LEU A 465 -14.88 35.65 -52.10
C LEU A 465 -14.57 34.24 -51.59
N ALA A 466 -15.35 33.74 -50.64
CA ALA A 466 -15.23 32.36 -50.14
C ALA A 466 -15.51 31.33 -51.25
N GLY A 467 -16.57 31.54 -52.04
CA GLY A 467 -16.93 30.64 -53.14
C GLY A 467 -15.93 30.67 -54.30
N ALA A 468 -15.24 31.79 -54.54
CA ALA A 468 -14.21 31.89 -55.56
C ALA A 468 -12.95 31.05 -55.25
N ARG A 469 -12.79 30.62 -53.99
CA ARG A 469 -11.70 29.76 -53.51
C ARG A 469 -12.02 28.28 -53.58
N GLU A 470 -13.30 27.93 -53.70
CA GLU A 470 -13.75 26.56 -53.88
C GLU A 470 -13.75 26.22 -55.38
N PRO A 471 -12.91 25.28 -55.86
CA PRO A 471 -12.75 25.02 -57.29
C PRO A 471 -14.06 24.62 -57.99
N ALA A 472 -14.93 23.90 -57.27
CA ALA A 472 -16.21 23.42 -57.78
C ALA A 472 -17.25 24.54 -57.95
N ARG A 473 -17.26 25.55 -57.06
CA ARG A 473 -18.23 26.66 -57.09
C ARG A 473 -17.78 27.84 -57.95
N ARG A 474 -16.51 27.88 -58.33
CA ARG A 474 -15.91 28.95 -59.14
C ARG A 474 -16.65 29.18 -60.46
N LYS A 475 -16.95 28.12 -61.24
CA LYS A 475 -17.68 28.23 -62.52
C LYS A 475 -19.12 28.74 -62.36
N GLU A 476 -19.79 28.39 -61.27
CA GLU A 476 -21.14 28.86 -60.97
C GLU A 476 -21.14 30.36 -60.60
N LEU A 477 -20.10 30.79 -59.89
CA LEU A 477 -19.87 32.17 -59.51
C LEU A 477 -19.54 33.07 -60.71
N GLU A 478 -18.72 32.60 -61.64
CA GLU A 478 -18.43 33.30 -62.91
C GLU A 478 -19.72 33.60 -63.69
N ASN A 479 -20.60 32.60 -63.81
CA ASN A 479 -21.88 32.76 -64.52
C ASN A 479 -22.84 33.72 -63.79
N ARG A 480 -22.89 33.69 -62.45
CA ARG A 480 -23.73 34.59 -61.64
C ARG A 480 -23.24 36.03 -61.64
N LEU A 481 -21.92 36.25 -61.63
CA LEU A 481 -21.33 37.59 -61.64
C LEU A 481 -21.41 38.26 -63.01
N ALA A 482 -21.49 37.49 -64.10
CA ALA A 482 -21.74 37.97 -65.46
C ALA A 482 -23.23 38.31 -65.69
N GLY A 483 -24.16 37.51 -65.13
CA GLY A 483 -25.60 37.67 -65.39
C GLY A 483 -26.31 38.82 -64.65
N ARG A 484 -25.67 39.47 -63.67
CA ARG A 484 -26.29 40.54 -62.85
C ARG A 484 -26.01 41.96 -63.37
N GLY A 485 -25.22 42.12 -64.43
CA GLY A 485 -24.97 43.40 -65.12
C GLY A 485 -26.14 43.83 -66.01
N GLY A 486 -27.34 43.93 -65.46
CA GLY A 486 -28.52 44.40 -66.17
C GLY A 486 -28.78 45.87 -65.85
N GLY A 487 -28.11 46.78 -66.57
CA GLY A 487 -28.43 48.21 -66.47
C GLY A 487 -27.36 49.16 -66.98
N ASP A 488 -27.32 49.32 -68.30
CA ASP A 488 -26.75 50.45 -69.06
C ASP A 488 -25.22 50.54 -69.26
N ARG A 489 -24.82 50.14 -70.49
CA ARG A 489 -23.73 50.63 -71.35
C ARG A 489 -22.46 51.17 -70.67
N SER A 490 -21.50 50.29 -70.43
CA SER A 490 -20.17 50.24 -71.10
C SER A 490 -19.22 49.38 -70.26
N GLU A 491 -18.46 48.50 -70.92
CA GLU A 491 -17.55 47.47 -70.38
C GLU A 491 -18.22 46.14 -69.95
N ASP A 492 -18.54 45.32 -70.95
CA ASP A 492 -18.68 43.86 -70.80
C ASP A 492 -17.33 43.26 -70.37
N ALA A 493 -17.05 43.27 -69.07
CA ALA A 493 -16.01 42.43 -68.50
C ALA A 493 -16.63 41.08 -68.11
N GLY A 494 -16.23 40.00 -68.80
CA GLY A 494 -16.75 38.65 -68.55
C GLY A 494 -16.55 38.24 -67.08
N GLY A 495 -17.37 37.31 -66.55
CA GLY A 495 -17.26 36.86 -65.15
C GLY A 495 -15.85 36.39 -64.75
N ASN A 496 -15.09 35.85 -65.72
CA ASN A 496 -13.68 35.51 -65.57
C ASN A 496 -12.77 36.75 -65.42
N GLU A 497 -13.00 37.80 -66.20
CA GLU A 497 -12.26 39.07 -66.15
C GLU A 497 -12.52 39.83 -64.83
N VAL A 498 -13.71 39.66 -64.24
CA VAL A 498 -14.05 40.19 -62.91
C VAL A 498 -13.26 39.45 -61.82
N LEU A 499 -13.19 38.12 -61.86
CA LEU A 499 -12.40 37.34 -60.90
C LEU A 499 -10.89 37.54 -61.08
N GLU A 500 -10.43 37.76 -62.31
CA GLU A 500 -9.04 38.16 -62.61
C GLU A 500 -8.73 39.58 -62.11
N ARG A 501 -9.62 40.57 -62.36
CA ARG A 501 -9.49 41.95 -61.83
C ARG A 501 -9.56 42.00 -60.30
N LEU A 502 -10.28 41.09 -59.65
CA LEU A 502 -10.32 40.93 -58.19
C LEU A 502 -9.03 40.30 -57.62
N GLY A 503 -8.03 39.95 -58.45
CA GLY A 503 -6.75 39.43 -57.98
C GLY A 503 -6.82 38.04 -57.34
N ILE A 504 -7.94 37.32 -57.51
CA ILE A 504 -8.17 35.95 -57.01
C ILE A 504 -7.38 34.92 -57.87
N TYR A 505 -6.86 35.37 -59.02
CA TYR A 505 -5.86 34.67 -59.82
C TYR A 505 -4.43 35.03 -59.37
N GLY A 506 -3.68 34.02 -58.92
CA GLY A 506 -2.26 34.16 -58.60
C GLY A 506 -1.69 33.03 -57.76
N GLY A 507 -1.79 31.79 -58.23
CA GLY A 507 -1.20 30.64 -57.55
C GLY A 507 -1.11 29.41 -58.44
N GLY A 508 -0.07 29.36 -59.27
CA GLY A 508 0.44 28.12 -59.88
C GLY A 508 0.15 27.95 -61.37
N GLY A 509 1.19 28.08 -62.19
CA GLY A 509 1.20 27.48 -63.53
C GLY A 509 1.92 28.25 -64.63
N ALA A 510 3.24 28.47 -64.52
CA ALA A 510 4.15 28.54 -65.67
C ALA A 510 5.62 28.45 -65.21
N ALA A 511 6.03 27.25 -64.78
CA ALA A 511 7.38 26.77 -65.05
C ALA A 511 7.24 25.70 -66.13
N VAL A 512 7.38 26.11 -67.39
CA VAL A 512 7.68 25.23 -68.52
C VAL A 512 8.62 25.99 -69.44
N SER A 513 9.92 25.75 -69.25
CA SER A 513 11.07 25.77 -70.17
C SER A 513 12.31 26.11 -69.36
#